data_AF-A0A5N7ZF20-F1
#
_entry.id   AF-A0A5N7ZF20-F1
#
_cell.length_a   1.000
_cell.length_b   1.000
_cell.length_c   1.000
_cell.angle_alpha   90.00
_cell.angle_beta   90.00
_cell.angle_gamma   90.00
#
_symmetry.space_group_name_H-M   'P 1'
#
loop_
_entity.id
_entity.type
_entity.pdbx_description
1 polymer ?
#
loop_
_entity_poly.entity_id
_entity_poly.type
_entity_poly.pdbx_seq_one_letter_code
_entity_poly.pdbx_strand_id
1 'polypeptide(L)'
;MRINLPDSLVESIRNENLVLFIGAGCSMSLGFPSWKGLVIDVLNELDIKHGKTSNLNFKNLVSNVDSGVVTLFEALNRIEKEGGYFKPEVKQFVNNKIDEVEIEKSSELHSLLCQISSKIITTNY
;
A
#
# COMPACT_ATOMS: atom_id res chain seq x y z
N MET A 1 24.36 -8.03 17.18
CA MET A 1 24.36 -8.49 15.78
C MET A 1 25.19 -7.49 14.97
N ARG A 2 26.26 -7.92 14.29
CA ARG A 2 26.99 -7.04 13.35
C ARG A 2 26.40 -7.26 11.95
N ILE A 3 25.87 -6.21 11.36
CA ILE A 3 25.43 -6.23 9.97
C ILE A 3 26.67 -5.94 9.12
N ASN A 4 27.10 -6.92 8.32
CA ASN A 4 28.12 -6.69 7.30
C ASN A 4 27.43 -6.12 6.06
N LEU A 5 27.69 -4.85 5.77
CA LEU A 5 27.20 -4.20 4.55
C LEU A 5 28.12 -4.57 3.37
N PRO A 6 27.57 -4.76 2.16
CA PRO A 6 28.40 -4.92 0.97
C PRO A 6 29.28 -3.68 0.76
N ASP A 7 30.56 -3.87 0.42
CA ASP A 7 31.50 -2.77 0.19
C ASP A 7 30.99 -1.80 -0.90
N SER A 8 30.33 -2.33 -1.94
CA SER A 8 29.71 -1.53 -3.00
C SER A 8 28.63 -0.57 -2.51
N LEU A 9 27.85 -0.98 -1.49
CA LEU A 9 26.85 -0.10 -0.87
C LEU A 9 27.54 1.01 -0.06
N VAL A 10 28.58 0.66 0.70
CA VAL A 10 29.36 1.63 1.49
C VAL A 10 30.04 2.66 0.57
N GLU A 11 30.63 2.21 -0.52
CA GLU A 11 31.23 3.09 -1.53
C GLU A 11 30.19 3.98 -2.21
N SER A 12 29.01 3.45 -2.55
CA SER A 12 27.94 4.24 -3.15
C SER A 12 27.43 5.34 -2.22
N ILE A 13 27.36 5.07 -0.92
CA ILE A 13 27.02 6.09 0.10
C ILE A 13 28.13 7.15 0.18
N ARG A 14 29.39 6.74 0.33
CA ARG A 14 30.53 7.66 0.47
C ARG A 14 30.74 8.56 -0.75
N ASN A 15 30.52 8.01 -1.94
CA ASN A 15 30.68 8.73 -3.21
C ASN A 15 29.40 9.47 -3.63
N GLU A 16 28.40 9.56 -2.74
CA GLU A 16 27.10 10.22 -2.98
C GLU A 16 26.34 9.67 -4.21
N ASN A 17 26.62 8.44 -4.66
CA ASN A 17 26.04 7.82 -5.87
C ASN A 17 24.88 6.87 -5.58
N LEU A 18 24.53 6.67 -4.31
CA LEU A 18 23.40 5.82 -3.93
C LEU A 18 22.06 6.43 -4.37
N VAL A 19 21.26 5.66 -5.10
CA VAL A 19 19.86 5.98 -5.40
C VAL A 19 18.96 5.05 -4.58
N LEU A 20 18.02 5.63 -3.85
CA LEU A 20 17.05 4.89 -3.03
C LEU A 20 15.73 4.72 -3.80
N PHE A 21 15.27 3.49 -3.95
CA PHE A 21 13.93 3.18 -4.43
C PHE A 21 13.03 2.88 -3.23
N ILE A 22 12.13 3.81 -2.91
CA ILE A 22 11.28 3.74 -1.72
C ILE A 22 9.85 3.43 -2.15
N GLY A 23 9.30 2.32 -1.65
CA GLY A 23 7.90 1.93 -1.85
C GLY A 23 7.00 2.28 -0.66
N ALA A 24 5.70 2.02 -0.82
CA ALA A 24 4.67 2.47 0.13
C ALA A 24 4.80 1.82 1.52
N GLY A 25 5.53 0.70 1.62
CA GLY A 25 5.85 0.05 2.89
C GLY A 25 6.58 0.97 3.88
N CYS A 26 7.42 1.89 3.40
CA CYS A 26 8.10 2.87 4.26
C CYS A 26 7.11 3.88 4.89
N SER A 27 5.95 4.09 4.26
CA SER A 27 4.92 5.01 4.73
C SER A 27 3.92 4.36 5.70
N MET A 28 3.92 3.03 5.86
CA MET A 28 2.94 2.35 6.72
C MET A 28 2.99 2.79 8.19
N SER A 29 4.19 3.10 8.72
CA SER A 29 4.33 3.62 10.09
C SER A 29 3.77 5.03 10.27
N LEU A 30 3.50 5.74 9.18
CA LEU A 30 2.88 7.07 9.16
C LEU A 30 1.35 7.01 9.10
N GLY A 31 0.74 5.83 9.17
CA GLY A 31 -0.71 5.66 9.12
C GLY A 31 -1.26 5.34 7.73
N PHE A 32 -0.40 5.30 6.69
CA PHE A 32 -0.83 4.85 5.38
C PHE A 32 -1.20 3.36 5.40
N PRO A 33 -2.23 2.96 4.63
CA PRO A 33 -2.69 1.58 4.62
C PRO A 33 -1.65 0.66 3.98
N SER A 34 -1.60 -0.58 4.44
CA SER A 34 -0.94 -1.65 3.68
C SER A 34 -1.76 -1.99 2.43
N TRP A 35 -1.14 -2.59 1.41
CA TRP A 35 -1.86 -3.07 0.22
C TRP A 35 -3.01 -4.04 0.58
N LYS A 36 -2.77 -4.96 1.53
CA LYS A 36 -3.83 -5.85 2.05
C LYS A 36 -4.95 -5.06 2.71
N GLY A 37 -4.60 -4.12 3.59
CA GLY A 37 -5.57 -3.28 4.30
C GLY A 37 -6.44 -2.48 3.34
N LEU A 38 -5.82 -1.86 2.33
CA LEU A 38 -6.53 -1.08 1.32
C LEU A 38 -7.55 -1.92 0.53
N VAL A 39 -7.20 -3.16 0.16
CA VAL A 39 -8.11 -4.06 -0.55
C VAL A 39 -9.28 -4.50 0.34
N ILE A 40 -9.01 -4.80 1.61
CA ILE A 40 -10.05 -5.16 2.58
C ILE A 40 -11.00 -3.98 2.81
N ASP A 41 -10.46 -2.77 2.98
CA ASP A 41 -11.26 -1.55 3.15
C ASP A 41 -12.15 -1.29 1.92
N VAL A 42 -11.61 -1.46 0.71
CA VAL A 42 -12.39 -1.39 -0.54
C VAL A 42 -13.52 -2.42 -0.56
N LEU A 43 -13.24 -3.68 -0.22
CA LEU A 43 -14.26 -4.73 -0.21
C LEU A 43 -15.37 -4.44 0.81
N ASN A 44 -15.01 -3.93 1.99
CA ASN A 44 -15.98 -3.55 3.02
C ASN A 44 -16.84 -2.36 2.58
N GLU A 45 -16.24 -1.35 1.95
CA GLU A 45 -16.99 -0.20 1.42
C GLU A 45 -17.99 -0.63 0.34
N LEU A 46 -17.57 -1.50 -0.57
CA LEU A 46 -18.45 -2.05 -1.60
C LEU A 46 -19.57 -2.93 -1.00
N ASP A 47 -19.29 -3.66 0.08
CA ASP A 47 -20.33 -4.41 0.81
C ASP A 47 -21.38 -3.48 1.42
N ILE A 48 -20.94 -2.37 2.05
CA ILE A 48 -21.82 -1.37 2.65
C ILE A 48 -22.74 -0.76 1.59
N LYS A 49 -22.19 -0.36 0.44
CA LYS A 49 -22.94 0.32 -0.61
C LYS A 49 -23.78 -0.63 -1.47
N HIS A 50 -23.24 -1.80 -1.79
CA HIS A 50 -23.76 -2.68 -2.84
C HIS A 50 -24.00 -4.13 -2.41
N GLY A 51 -23.73 -4.51 -1.15
CA GLY A 51 -23.85 -5.90 -0.70
C GLY A 51 -25.25 -6.50 -0.79
N LYS A 52 -26.30 -5.67 -0.94
CA LYS A 52 -27.69 -6.11 -1.15
C LYS A 52 -28.09 -6.23 -2.63
N THR A 53 -27.35 -5.57 -3.52
CA THR A 53 -27.71 -5.40 -4.95
C THR A 53 -26.72 -6.09 -5.88
N SER A 54 -25.49 -6.27 -5.44
CA SER A 54 -24.43 -6.99 -6.14
C SER A 54 -24.60 -8.50 -5.97
N ASN A 55 -24.29 -9.24 -7.03
CA ASN A 55 -24.16 -10.70 -6.98
C ASN A 55 -22.85 -11.14 -6.30
N LEU A 56 -21.88 -10.21 -6.14
CA LEU A 56 -20.60 -10.50 -5.50
C LEU A 56 -20.76 -10.50 -3.98
N ASN A 57 -20.40 -11.61 -3.34
CA ASN A 57 -20.41 -11.71 -1.89
C ASN A 57 -19.10 -11.12 -1.31
N PHE A 58 -19.07 -9.80 -1.11
CA PHE A 58 -17.91 -9.08 -0.61
C PHE A 58 -17.45 -9.58 0.76
N LYS A 59 -18.36 -9.85 1.69
CA LYS A 59 -18.01 -10.43 3.02
C LYS A 59 -17.27 -11.76 2.91
N ASN A 60 -17.71 -12.64 2.01
CA ASN A 60 -17.04 -13.90 1.78
C ASN A 60 -15.65 -13.70 1.17
N LEU A 61 -15.50 -12.74 0.25
CA LEU A 61 -14.19 -12.38 -0.31
C LEU A 61 -13.22 -11.89 0.76
N VAL A 62 -13.65 -11.02 1.67
CA VAL A 62 -12.83 -10.54 2.80
C VAL A 62 -12.34 -11.73 3.64
N SER A 63 -13.26 -12.62 4.04
CA SER A 63 -12.91 -13.82 4.82
C SER A 63 -11.92 -14.74 4.10
N ASN A 64 -12.08 -14.92 2.78
CA ASN A 64 -11.17 -15.74 1.98
C ASN A 64 -9.78 -15.11 1.81
N VAL A 65 -9.71 -13.78 1.73
CA VAL A 65 -8.43 -13.05 1.70
C VAL A 65 -7.73 -13.15 3.06
N ASP A 66 -8.47 -13.06 4.17
CA ASP A 66 -7.89 -13.16 5.50
C ASP A 66 -7.40 -14.56 5.84
N SER A 67 -8.11 -15.59 5.40
CA SER A 67 -7.69 -16.99 5.54
C SER A 67 -6.62 -17.42 4.53
N GLY A 68 -6.26 -16.57 3.56
CA GLY A 68 -5.28 -16.88 2.51
C GLY A 68 -5.79 -17.87 1.45
N VAL A 69 -7.07 -18.20 1.46
CA VAL A 69 -7.72 -19.05 0.45
C VAL A 69 -7.79 -18.34 -0.91
N VAL A 70 -7.93 -17.02 -0.88
CA VAL A 70 -7.96 -16.16 -2.08
C VAL A 70 -6.85 -15.12 -1.96
N THR A 71 -6.08 -14.94 -3.02
CA THR A 71 -5.04 -13.91 -3.07
C THR A 71 -5.66 -12.51 -3.26
N LEU A 72 -4.91 -11.46 -2.89
CA LEU A 72 -5.35 -10.07 -3.12
C LEU A 72 -5.66 -9.80 -4.60
N PHE A 73 -4.83 -10.32 -5.51
CA PHE A 73 -5.03 -10.15 -6.95
C PHE A 73 -6.29 -10.85 -7.45
N GLU A 74 -6.60 -12.04 -6.94
CA GLU A 74 -7.84 -12.73 -7.28
C GLU A 74 -9.07 -12.00 -6.77
N ALA A 75 -9.02 -11.43 -5.56
CA ALA A 75 -10.11 -10.61 -5.04
C ALA A 75 -10.35 -9.38 -5.93
N LEU A 76 -9.29 -8.65 -6.29
CA LEU A 76 -9.36 -7.50 -7.20
C LEU A 76 -9.90 -7.88 -8.59
N ASN A 77 -9.43 -8.99 -9.15
CA ASN A 77 -9.90 -9.50 -10.44
C ASN A 77 -11.40 -9.83 -10.41
N ARG A 78 -11.93 -10.32 -9.28
CA ARG A 78 -13.38 -10.57 -9.11
C ARG A 78 -14.16 -9.26 -9.06
N ILE A 79 -13.66 -8.26 -8.30
CA ILE A 79 -14.27 -6.92 -8.29
C ILE A 79 -14.28 -6.33 -9.71
N GLU A 80 -13.18 -6.44 -10.47
CA GLU A 80 -13.09 -5.87 -11.82
C GLU A 80 -14.02 -6.59 -12.81
N LYS A 81 -14.09 -7.93 -12.77
CA LYS A 81 -14.90 -8.71 -13.72
C LYS A 81 -16.40 -8.66 -13.42
N GLU A 82 -16.78 -8.80 -12.16
CA GLU A 82 -18.17 -8.92 -11.74
C GLU A 82 -18.78 -7.55 -11.37
N GLY A 83 -17.92 -6.56 -11.15
CA GLY A 83 -18.25 -5.23 -10.66
C GLY A 83 -17.53 -4.12 -11.41
N GLY A 84 -17.26 -4.25 -12.71
CA GLY A 84 -16.51 -3.26 -13.48
C GLY A 84 -17.04 -1.81 -13.39
N TYR A 85 -18.29 -1.62 -12.97
CA TYR A 85 -18.90 -0.31 -12.69
C TYR A 85 -18.47 0.31 -11.34
N PHE A 86 -17.88 -0.46 -10.41
CA PHE A 86 -17.33 0.04 -9.15
C PHE A 86 -16.02 0.80 -9.33
N LYS A 87 -15.35 0.69 -10.49
CA LYS A 87 -14.01 1.24 -10.71
C LYS A 87 -13.87 2.74 -10.35
N PRO A 88 -14.80 3.65 -10.73
CA PRO A 88 -14.72 5.05 -10.31
C PRO A 88 -14.81 5.22 -8.80
N GLU A 89 -15.71 4.47 -8.15
CA GLU A 89 -15.94 4.51 -6.71
C GLU A 89 -14.75 3.97 -5.93
N VAL A 90 -14.18 2.85 -6.35
CA VAL A 90 -12.96 2.27 -5.77
C VAL A 90 -11.80 3.25 -5.88
N LYS A 91 -11.62 3.89 -7.04
CA LYS A 91 -10.56 4.89 -7.24
C LYS A 91 -10.74 6.09 -6.30
N GLN A 92 -11.98 6.59 -6.18
CA GLN A 92 -12.28 7.70 -5.27
C GLN A 92 -12.03 7.30 -3.81
N PHE A 93 -12.48 6.12 -3.40
CA PHE A 93 -12.27 5.61 -2.05
C PHE A 93 -10.79 5.50 -1.71
N VAL A 94 -9.98 4.91 -2.60
CA VAL A 94 -8.54 4.77 -2.40
C VAL A 94 -7.88 6.13 -2.23
N ASN A 95 -8.18 7.09 -3.12
CA ASN A 95 -7.62 8.45 -3.04
C ASN A 95 -8.00 9.12 -1.71
N ASN A 96 -9.28 9.10 -1.34
CA ASN A 96 -9.72 9.69 -0.07
C ASN A 96 -9.00 9.06 1.12
N LYS A 97 -8.84 7.73 1.12
CA LYS A 97 -8.18 7.01 2.22
C LYS A 97 -6.72 7.40 2.39
N ILE A 98 -6.05 7.74 1.30
CA ILE A 98 -4.67 8.23 1.28
C ILE A 98 -4.63 9.70 1.74
N ASP A 99 -5.54 10.53 1.24
CA ASP A 99 -5.62 11.96 1.53
C ASP A 99 -6.01 12.26 3.00
N GLU A 100 -6.76 11.35 3.64
CA GLU A 100 -7.16 11.42 5.05
C GLU A 100 -6.00 11.15 6.03
N VAL A 101 -4.84 10.70 5.56
CA VAL A 101 -3.69 10.41 6.43
C VAL A 101 -3.02 11.71 6.86
N GLU A 102 -3.31 12.15 8.09
CA GLU A 102 -2.63 13.29 8.71
C GLU A 102 -1.23 12.89 9.20
N ILE A 103 -0.19 13.44 8.56
CA ILE A 103 1.20 13.22 8.96
C ILE A 103 1.57 14.19 10.09
N GLU A 104 1.15 13.89 11.31
CA GLU A 104 1.55 14.67 12.50
C GLU A 104 2.97 14.31 13.00
N LYS A 105 3.48 13.12 12.64
CA LYS A 105 4.74 12.58 13.17
C LYS A 105 5.91 12.77 12.21
N SER A 106 7.02 13.28 12.75
CA SER A 106 8.33 13.09 12.12
C SER A 106 8.65 11.58 12.10
N SER A 107 9.02 11.07 10.93
CA SER A 107 9.45 9.68 10.79
C SER A 107 10.96 9.60 10.85
N GLU A 108 11.48 8.96 11.91
CA GLU A 108 12.92 8.68 12.05
C GLU A 108 13.46 7.92 10.83
N LEU A 109 12.68 6.97 10.30
CA LEU A 109 13.03 6.22 9.09
C LEU A 109 13.25 7.16 7.90
N HIS A 110 12.30 8.06 7.62
CA HIS A 110 12.44 8.99 6.49
C HIS A 110 13.59 9.97 6.71
N SER A 111 13.79 10.45 7.93
CA SER A 111 14.94 11.28 8.27
C SER A 111 16.27 10.57 8.00
N LEU A 112 16.40 9.31 8.41
CA LEU A 112 17.60 8.50 8.15
C LEU A 112 17.81 8.26 6.65
N LEU A 113 16.75 7.93 5.91
CA LEU A 113 16.83 7.72 4.46
C LEU A 113 17.32 9.00 3.75
N CYS A 114 16.79 10.17 4.12
CA CYS A 114 17.22 11.46 3.58
C CYS A 114 18.66 11.83 3.97
N GLN A 115 19.15 11.38 5.13
CA GLN A 115 20.55 11.56 5.52
C GLN A 115 21.51 10.65 4.72
N ILE A 116 21.05 9.47 4.32
CA ILE A 116 21.84 8.49 3.56
C ILE A 116 21.96 8.90 2.08
N SER A 117 20.88 9.38 1.48
CA SER A 117 20.90 9.90 0.11
C SER A 117 19.76 10.87 -0.17
N SER A 118 20.06 11.92 -0.92
CA SER A 118 19.07 12.85 -1.49
C SER A 118 18.46 12.35 -2.80
N LYS A 119 19.00 11.28 -3.41
CA LYS A 119 18.55 10.72 -4.68
C LYS A 119 17.52 9.64 -4.42
N ILE A 120 16.25 10.03 -4.36
CA ILE A 120 15.12 9.15 -4.04
C ILE A 120 14.20 9.03 -5.26
N ILE A 121 13.85 7.80 -5.59
CA ILE A 121 12.79 7.46 -6.55
C ILE A 121 11.68 6.75 -5.77
N THR A 122 10.45 7.21 -5.94
CA THR A 122 9.28 6.61 -5.28
C THR A 122 8.08 6.59 -6.22
N THR A 123 7.25 5.57 -6.06
CA THR A 123 5.89 5.50 -6.63
C THR A 123 4.84 5.58 -5.53
N ASN A 124 5.22 6.12 -4.37
CA ASN A 124 4.27 6.47 -3.33
C ASN A 124 3.39 7.61 -3.86
N TYR A 125 2.25 7.76 -3.20
CA TYR A 125 1.12 8.61 -3.61
C TYR A 125 1.51 10.04 -3.97
#